data_AF-A0A4Q5SUF8-F1
#
_entry.id   AF-A0A4Q5SUF8-F1
#
_cell.length_a   1.000
_cell.length_b   1.000
_cell.length_c   1.000
_cell.angle_alpha   90.00
_cell.angle_beta   90.00
_cell.angle_gamma   90.00
#
_symmetry.space_group_name_H-M   'P 1'
#
loop_
_entity.id
_entity.type
_entity.pdbx_description
1 polymer ?
#
loop_
_entity_poly.entity_id
_entity_poly.type
_entity_poly.pdbx_seq_one_letter_code
_entity_poly.pdbx_strand_id
1 'polypeptide(L)'
;MKKYSIIGTTAFLALVLGAASCVKDPAPAAAPLPQGNVVWDLHESFDSVGKLTSQGWVLKNLSEPMGSTGWRQGRYESAQGMQYKFSGPVPFIGFPAYRANTAPTDFISADVSAVNGTGNISAWLISPQLPMKNGDTLIFYVRAADDALYPDYTRDRLQVRANFTDGTANVGGSAASVGSFTTVLADINQNYIENFNGGFPEVWTRVSIAINNIPNGVTSTGRFAFRYLGSNAGLQGPNYASVVGIDELIFKHKGQ
;
A
#
# COMPACT_ATOMS: atom_id res chain seq x y z
N MET A 1 1.11 -93.55 -11.45
CA MET A 1 1.40 -92.76 -12.67
C MET A 1 0.15 -91.94 -13.03
N LYS A 2 0.35 -90.69 -13.48
CA LYS A 2 -0.58 -89.55 -13.77
C LYS A 2 -2.01 -89.92 -14.29
N LYS A 3 -3.10 -89.17 -14.00
CA LYS A 3 -3.45 -87.84 -14.58
C LYS A 3 -4.70 -87.17 -13.92
N TYR A 4 -4.69 -85.84 -13.99
CA TYR A 4 -5.56 -84.69 -13.65
C TYR A 4 -7.11 -84.79 -13.69
N SER A 5 -7.82 -84.01 -12.83
CA SER A 5 -8.76 -82.93 -13.25
C SER A 5 -9.35 -82.07 -12.09
N ILE A 6 -9.06 -80.76 -12.13
CA ILE A 6 -9.79 -79.48 -11.90
C ILE A 6 -11.07 -79.39 -10.99
N ILE A 7 -11.21 -78.21 -10.34
CA ILE A 7 -12.40 -77.41 -9.89
C ILE A 7 -12.64 -77.48 -8.36
N GLY A 8 -12.72 -76.40 -7.56
CA GLY A 8 -12.70 -74.95 -7.77
C GLY A 8 -12.85 -74.17 -6.43
N THR A 9 -12.45 -72.88 -6.44
CA THR A 9 -12.96 -71.71 -5.66
C THR A 9 -13.29 -71.87 -4.16
N THR A 10 -12.79 -71.04 -3.22
CA THR A 10 -12.97 -69.58 -3.15
C THR A 10 -12.02 -68.99 -2.10
N ALA A 11 -11.27 -67.94 -2.43
CA ALA A 11 -10.46 -67.17 -1.49
C ALA A 11 -11.24 -65.95 -0.99
N PHE A 12 -11.46 -65.85 0.32
CA PHE A 12 -12.02 -64.66 0.96
C PHE A 12 -10.88 -63.65 1.19
N LEU A 13 -10.78 -62.64 0.34
CA LEU A 13 -9.89 -61.50 0.54
C LEU A 13 -10.63 -60.46 1.40
N ALA A 14 -10.28 -60.38 2.68
CA ALA A 14 -10.79 -59.34 3.57
C ALA A 14 -10.11 -58.01 3.22
N LEU A 15 -10.82 -57.15 2.48
CA LEU A 15 -10.42 -55.78 2.19
C LEU A 15 -10.65 -54.94 3.45
N VAL A 16 -9.60 -54.69 4.23
CA VAL A 16 -9.63 -53.71 5.33
C VAL A 16 -9.60 -52.31 4.72
N LEU A 17 -10.77 -51.69 4.59
CA LEU A 17 -10.91 -50.27 4.29
C LEU A 17 -10.48 -49.47 5.52
N GLY A 18 -9.23 -49.03 5.53
CA GLY A 18 -8.79 -47.97 6.44
C GLY A 18 -9.45 -46.65 6.01
N ALA A 19 -10.50 -46.24 6.71
CA ALA A 19 -11.04 -44.90 6.58
C ALA A 19 -9.99 -43.91 7.13
N ALA A 20 -9.25 -43.27 6.23
CA ALA A 20 -8.49 -42.07 6.57
C ALA A 20 -9.50 -40.98 6.92
N SER A 21 -9.75 -40.81 8.22
CA SER A 21 -10.54 -39.71 8.74
C SER A 21 -9.75 -38.41 8.55
N CYS A 22 -9.99 -37.73 7.43
CA CYS A 22 -9.55 -36.35 7.21
C CYS A 22 -10.36 -35.41 8.10
N VAL A 23 -10.12 -35.43 9.42
CA VAL A 23 -10.51 -34.27 10.24
C VAL A 23 -9.52 -33.18 9.88
N LYS A 24 -10.00 -32.18 9.13
CA LYS A 24 -9.27 -30.93 8.95
C LYS A 24 -8.97 -30.39 10.35
N ASP A 25 -7.70 -30.29 10.71
CA ASP A 25 -7.31 -29.70 11.98
C ASP A 25 -8.04 -28.36 12.14
N PRO A 26 -8.69 -28.10 13.29
CA PRO A 26 -9.33 -26.82 13.51
C PRO A 26 -8.27 -25.73 13.33
N ALA A 27 -8.57 -24.78 12.44
CA ALA A 27 -7.70 -23.63 12.26
C ALA A 27 -7.44 -23.00 13.63
N PRO A 28 -6.19 -22.65 13.98
CA PRO A 28 -5.89 -22.02 15.26
C PRO A 28 -6.85 -20.85 15.47
N ALA A 29 -7.52 -20.85 16.62
CA ALA A 29 -8.42 -19.75 16.97
C ALA A 29 -7.59 -18.45 16.90
N ALA A 30 -8.04 -17.49 16.10
CA ALA A 30 -7.42 -16.18 16.05
C ALA A 30 -7.41 -15.62 17.48
N ALA A 31 -6.24 -15.19 17.96
CA ALA A 31 -6.15 -14.65 19.30
C ALA A 31 -7.09 -13.42 19.40
N PRO A 32 -7.82 -13.25 20.52
CA PRO A 32 -8.72 -12.13 20.67
C PRO A 32 -7.93 -10.81 20.60
N LEU A 33 -8.52 -9.80 19.97
CA LEU A 33 -7.98 -8.44 20.02
C LEU A 33 -7.86 -7.98 21.48
N PRO A 34 -6.88 -7.10 21.82
CA PRO A 34 -6.81 -6.49 23.13
C PRO A 34 -8.14 -5.79 23.46
N GLN A 35 -8.71 -6.06 24.63
CA GLN A 35 -9.91 -5.37 25.11
C GLN A 35 -9.53 -4.05 25.80
N GLY A 36 -10.19 -2.94 25.45
CA GLY A 36 -9.97 -1.61 26.04
C GLY A 36 -10.54 -0.45 25.20
N ASN A 37 -10.16 0.80 25.54
CA ASN A 37 -10.39 1.99 24.68
C ASN A 37 -9.51 1.89 23.43
N VAL A 38 -9.97 1.08 22.51
CA VAL A 38 -9.31 0.83 21.24
C VAL A 38 -10.01 1.70 20.20
N VAL A 39 -9.26 2.49 19.44
CA VAL A 39 -9.79 3.16 18.24
C VAL A 39 -10.00 2.07 17.21
N TRP A 40 -11.26 1.67 17.02
CA TRP A 40 -11.64 0.52 16.19
C TRP A 40 -11.53 0.82 14.69
N ASP A 41 -11.76 2.06 14.28
CA ASP A 41 -11.65 2.47 12.89
C ASP A 41 -10.83 3.75 12.78
N LEU A 42 -9.99 3.83 11.76
CA LEU A 42 -9.28 5.07 11.40
C LEU A 42 -9.92 5.60 10.13
N HIS A 43 -10.47 6.81 10.19
CA HIS A 43 -10.84 7.58 9.01
C HIS A 43 -9.96 8.83 8.95
N GLU A 44 -9.31 9.02 7.81
CA GLU A 44 -8.46 10.19 7.54
C GLU A 44 -8.82 10.75 6.17
N SER A 45 -9.45 11.93 6.17
CA SER A 45 -9.81 12.70 4.97
C SER A 45 -8.67 13.59 4.47
N PHE A 46 -7.60 13.77 5.24
CA PHE A 46 -6.45 14.62 4.89
C PHE A 46 -6.80 16.10 4.62
N ASP A 47 -7.92 16.59 5.16
CA ASP A 47 -8.31 18.01 5.12
C ASP A 47 -7.23 18.92 5.74
N SER A 48 -6.42 18.38 6.65
CA SER A 48 -5.36 19.15 7.31
C SER A 48 -4.13 18.29 7.60
N VAL A 49 -3.28 18.12 6.58
CA VAL A 49 -2.06 17.30 6.66
C VAL A 49 -1.10 17.79 7.76
N GLY A 50 -1.10 19.09 8.05
CA GLY A 50 -0.30 19.68 9.12
C GLY A 50 -0.63 19.17 10.53
N LYS A 51 -1.78 18.51 10.74
CA LYS A 51 -2.18 17.95 12.04
C LYS A 51 -1.81 16.47 12.21
N LEU A 52 -1.44 15.77 11.14
CA LEU A 52 -1.23 14.32 11.16
C LEU A 52 -0.20 13.86 12.20
N THR A 53 0.89 14.61 12.37
CA THR A 53 1.93 14.27 13.35
C THR A 53 1.41 14.31 14.79
N SER A 54 0.53 15.27 15.11
CA SER A 54 -0.15 15.33 16.42
C SER A 54 -1.15 14.18 16.62
N GLN A 55 -1.61 13.57 15.53
CA GLN A 55 -2.50 12.40 15.52
C GLN A 55 -1.72 11.07 15.45
N GLY A 56 -0.38 11.10 15.52
CA GLY A 56 0.46 9.90 15.60
C GLY A 56 0.95 9.34 14.26
N TRP A 57 0.62 10.01 13.15
CA TRP A 57 1.23 9.70 11.85
C TRP A 57 2.71 10.10 11.84
N VAL A 58 3.50 9.39 11.04
CA VAL A 58 4.91 9.72 10.83
C VAL A 58 5.18 9.89 9.34
N LEU A 59 5.74 11.03 8.98
CA LEU A 59 6.14 11.34 7.61
C LEU A 59 7.66 11.31 7.55
N LYS A 60 8.23 10.51 6.64
CA LYS A 60 9.69 10.38 6.51
C LYS A 60 10.11 10.32 5.05
N ASN A 61 11.02 11.19 4.65
CA ASN A 61 11.68 11.10 3.36
C ASN A 61 13.03 10.39 3.51
N LEU A 62 13.19 9.25 2.86
CA LEU A 62 14.46 8.50 2.76
C LEU A 62 15.00 8.51 1.33
N SER A 63 14.50 9.39 0.46
CA SER A 63 14.99 9.51 -0.90
C SER A 63 16.46 9.88 -0.93
N GLU A 64 17.16 9.46 -1.98
CA GLU A 64 18.59 9.67 -2.15
C GLU A 64 18.89 10.11 -3.59
N PRO A 65 19.37 11.35 -3.81
CA PRO A 65 19.59 12.40 -2.81
C PRO A 65 18.30 12.93 -2.19
N MET A 66 18.32 13.27 -0.90
CA MET A 66 17.13 13.79 -0.21
C MET A 66 16.65 15.10 -0.85
N GLY A 67 15.37 15.13 -1.25
CA GLY A 67 14.71 16.30 -1.81
C GLY A 67 14.19 17.29 -0.77
N SER A 68 13.52 18.34 -1.25
CA SER A 68 12.98 19.41 -0.41
C SER A 68 11.62 19.06 0.22
N THR A 69 10.96 18.00 -0.23
CA THR A 69 9.62 17.60 0.24
C THR A 69 9.53 16.11 0.57
N GLY A 70 8.34 15.67 0.93
CA GLY A 70 7.93 14.27 1.07
C GLY A 70 6.41 14.24 0.90
N TRP A 71 5.72 13.46 1.73
CA TRP A 71 4.27 13.61 1.86
C TRP A 71 3.91 14.98 2.46
N ARG A 72 2.91 15.66 1.89
CA ARG A 72 2.49 17.02 2.25
C ARG A 72 1.03 17.28 1.84
N GLN A 73 0.48 18.44 2.23
CA GLN A 73 -0.84 18.89 1.76
C GLN A 73 -0.94 18.80 0.24
N GLY A 74 -2.11 18.39 -0.25
CA GLY A 74 -2.41 18.15 -1.65
C GLY A 74 -1.94 19.28 -2.56
N ARG A 75 -1.23 18.91 -3.62
CA ARG A 75 -0.73 19.86 -4.61
C ARG A 75 -1.81 20.16 -5.65
N TYR A 76 -2.34 21.37 -5.61
CA TYR A 76 -3.23 21.91 -6.64
C TYR A 76 -3.01 23.43 -6.76
N GLU A 77 -1.98 23.82 -7.51
CA GLU A 77 -1.46 25.20 -7.54
C GLU A 77 -1.43 25.70 -8.98
N SER A 78 -1.70 26.99 -9.23
CA SER A 78 -1.58 27.56 -10.57
C SER A 78 -0.14 27.49 -11.07
N ALA A 79 0.10 27.10 -12.32
CA ALA A 79 1.44 26.94 -12.88
C ALA A 79 2.16 28.27 -13.23
N GLN A 80 1.63 29.41 -12.77
CA GLN A 80 2.18 30.76 -12.99
C GLN A 80 3.60 30.85 -12.41
N GLY A 81 4.62 30.72 -13.26
CA GLY A 81 6.04 30.79 -12.90
C GLY A 81 6.85 29.49 -13.12
N MET A 82 6.20 28.35 -13.36
CA MET A 82 6.86 27.03 -13.57
C MET A 82 6.79 26.55 -15.03
N GLN A 83 6.44 27.45 -15.95
CA GLN A 83 6.27 27.21 -17.39
C GLN A 83 7.52 26.63 -18.08
N TYR A 84 8.68 26.68 -17.43
CA TYR A 84 9.95 26.21 -17.99
C TYR A 84 10.14 24.69 -17.97
N LYS A 85 9.37 23.92 -17.18
CA LYS A 85 9.38 22.44 -17.22
C LYS A 85 8.15 21.85 -17.93
N PHE A 86 7.10 22.64 -18.10
CA PHE A 86 5.84 22.21 -18.69
C PHE A 86 5.59 23.08 -19.92
N SER A 87 6.10 22.66 -21.07
CA SER A 87 5.97 23.37 -22.36
C SER A 87 4.52 23.38 -22.92
N GLY A 88 3.52 23.03 -22.11
CA GLY A 88 2.10 23.01 -22.46
C GLY A 88 1.29 24.06 -21.71
N PRO A 89 0.04 24.34 -22.15
CA PRO A 89 -0.86 25.27 -21.50
C PRO A 89 -1.49 24.64 -20.24
N VAL A 90 -0.66 24.24 -19.27
CA VAL A 90 -1.14 23.62 -18.04
C VAL A 90 -1.50 24.73 -17.05
N PRO A 91 -2.78 24.96 -16.72
CA PRO A 91 -3.15 26.03 -15.80
C PRO A 91 -2.77 25.71 -14.34
N PHE A 92 -2.65 24.43 -13.97
CA PHE A 92 -2.39 23.98 -12.60
C PHE A 92 -1.40 22.81 -12.54
N ILE A 93 -0.58 22.75 -11.49
CA ILE A 93 0.27 21.59 -11.17
C ILE A 93 -0.47 20.72 -10.15
N GLY A 94 -0.59 19.42 -10.45
CA GLY A 94 -1.28 18.45 -9.61
C GLY A 94 -2.77 18.31 -9.97
N PHE A 95 -3.63 18.09 -8.99
CA PHE A 95 -5.06 17.80 -9.19
C PHE A 95 -5.89 18.09 -7.94
N PRO A 96 -7.21 18.35 -8.07
CA PRO A 96 -8.07 18.55 -6.91
C PRO A 96 -8.31 17.24 -6.13
N ALA A 97 -8.62 17.39 -4.84
CA ALA A 97 -9.01 16.33 -3.92
C ALA A 97 -10.15 15.45 -4.47
N TYR A 98 -10.21 14.20 -4.02
CA TYR A 98 -11.37 13.34 -4.28
C TYR A 98 -12.57 13.85 -3.48
N ARG A 99 -12.36 14.24 -2.21
CA ARG A 99 -13.33 14.95 -1.39
C ARG A 99 -12.75 16.27 -0.87
N ALA A 100 -13.18 17.38 -1.45
CA ALA A 100 -12.83 18.72 -0.97
C ALA A 100 -13.86 19.21 0.07
N ASN A 101 -13.54 19.18 1.35
CA ASN A 101 -14.44 19.66 2.42
C ASN A 101 -14.28 21.17 2.67
N THR A 102 -13.04 21.67 2.56
CA THR A 102 -12.63 23.05 2.86
C THR A 102 -11.86 23.69 1.71
N ALA A 103 -11.06 22.91 0.96
CA ALA A 103 -10.24 23.37 -0.16
C ALA A 103 -10.02 22.25 -1.19
N PRO A 104 -9.73 22.58 -2.46
CA PRO A 104 -9.38 21.56 -3.47
C PRO A 104 -8.06 20.84 -3.17
N THR A 105 -7.31 21.27 -2.17
CA THR A 105 -6.06 20.66 -1.71
C THR A 105 -6.26 19.66 -0.58
N ASP A 106 -7.51 19.36 -0.18
CA ASP A 106 -7.88 18.47 0.94
C ASP A 106 -7.63 16.99 0.63
N PHE A 107 -6.37 16.67 0.44
CA PHE A 107 -5.83 15.33 0.26
C PHE A 107 -4.35 15.38 0.65
N ILE A 108 -3.68 14.24 0.75
CA ILE A 108 -2.23 14.20 0.94
C ILE A 108 -1.53 13.80 -0.35
N SER A 109 -0.41 14.44 -0.66
CA SER A 109 0.36 14.16 -1.88
C SER A 109 1.86 14.04 -1.64
N ALA A 110 2.53 13.32 -2.52
CA ALA A 110 3.98 13.28 -2.65
C ALA A 110 4.33 13.46 -4.12
N ASP A 111 5.48 14.05 -4.43
CA ASP A 111 5.86 14.32 -5.81
C ASP A 111 7.36 14.18 -6.05
N VAL A 112 7.75 14.39 -7.31
CA VAL A 112 9.13 14.38 -7.80
C VAL A 112 10.14 15.14 -6.92
N SER A 113 9.72 16.17 -6.19
CA SER A 113 10.58 16.93 -5.26
C SER A 113 10.95 16.18 -3.98
N ALA A 114 10.47 14.95 -3.79
CA ALA A 114 10.97 14.03 -2.77
C ALA A 114 12.45 13.68 -2.98
N VAL A 115 12.97 13.74 -4.21
CA VAL A 115 14.39 13.56 -4.52
C VAL A 115 14.98 14.87 -5.07
N ASN A 116 16.22 15.19 -4.70
CA ASN A 116 16.91 16.35 -5.28
C ASN A 116 17.64 15.93 -6.57
N GLY A 117 17.26 16.56 -7.69
CA GLY A 117 17.81 16.22 -9.01
C GLY A 117 17.28 14.86 -9.50
N THR A 118 18.20 13.90 -9.61
CA THR A 118 17.91 12.52 -10.06
C THR A 118 18.42 11.54 -9.02
N GLY A 119 17.61 10.53 -8.71
CA GLY A 119 17.97 9.53 -7.71
C GLY A 119 16.82 8.59 -7.39
N ASN A 120 16.86 7.98 -6.20
CA ASN A 120 15.82 7.07 -5.76
C ASN A 120 14.82 7.78 -4.83
N ILE A 121 13.55 7.79 -5.19
CA ILE A 121 12.46 8.28 -4.34
C ILE A 121 12.07 7.18 -3.35
N SER A 122 11.97 7.55 -2.06
CA SER A 122 11.49 6.70 -0.98
C SER A 122 10.83 7.57 0.11
N ALA A 123 9.61 8.04 -0.17
CA ALA A 123 8.86 8.90 0.74
C ALA A 123 7.74 8.11 1.45
N TRP A 124 7.74 8.14 2.78
CA TRP A 124 6.89 7.33 3.65
C TRP A 124 5.84 8.16 4.37
N LEU A 125 4.59 7.73 4.31
CA LEU A 125 3.48 8.16 5.16
C LEU A 125 3.06 6.96 6.01
N ILE A 126 3.27 7.04 7.31
CA ILE A 126 3.12 5.92 8.24
C ILE A 126 1.94 6.20 9.16
N SER A 127 0.98 5.27 9.23
CA SER A 127 -0.21 5.35 10.08
C SER A 127 0.17 5.51 11.55
N PRO A 128 -0.71 6.01 12.43
CA PRO A 128 -0.64 5.77 13.87
C PRO A 128 -0.57 4.27 14.19
N GLN A 129 -0.24 3.93 15.44
CA GLN A 129 -0.40 2.54 15.91
C GLN A 129 -1.88 2.19 15.96
N LEU A 130 -2.23 1.04 15.42
CA LEU A 130 -3.59 0.52 15.41
C LEU A 130 -3.59 -0.95 15.85
N PRO A 131 -4.62 -1.40 16.57
CA PRO A 131 -4.95 -2.82 16.62
C PRO A 131 -5.19 -3.34 15.19
N MET A 132 -4.80 -4.57 14.89
CA MET A 132 -5.12 -5.19 13.60
C MET A 132 -5.35 -6.69 13.80
N LYS A 133 -6.27 -7.26 13.02
CA LYS A 133 -6.50 -8.70 12.89
C LYS A 133 -6.63 -9.12 11.44
N ASN A 134 -6.36 -10.39 11.17
CA ASN A 134 -6.58 -10.95 9.83
C ASN A 134 -8.05 -10.78 9.40
N GLY A 135 -8.24 -10.27 8.19
CA GLY A 135 -9.52 -9.96 7.60
C GLY A 135 -9.98 -8.50 7.77
N ASP A 136 -9.26 -7.67 8.52
CA ASP A 136 -9.48 -6.22 8.51
C ASP A 136 -9.27 -5.65 7.11
N THR A 137 -9.80 -4.45 6.84
CA THR A 137 -9.72 -3.84 5.51
C THR A 137 -9.15 -2.44 5.58
N LEU A 138 -8.16 -2.16 4.72
CA LEU A 138 -7.68 -0.81 4.43
C LEU A 138 -8.25 -0.36 3.08
N ILE A 139 -8.92 0.79 3.07
CA ILE A 139 -9.56 1.42 1.91
C ILE A 139 -8.98 2.82 1.77
N PHE A 140 -8.71 3.25 0.55
CA PHE A 140 -8.30 4.63 0.26
C PHE A 140 -8.53 4.92 -1.23
N TYR A 141 -8.52 6.19 -1.61
CA TYR A 141 -8.47 6.63 -3.00
C TYR A 141 -7.06 7.04 -3.35
N VAL A 142 -6.62 6.70 -4.56
CA VAL A 142 -5.28 7.03 -5.05
C VAL A 142 -5.35 7.55 -6.48
N ARG A 143 -4.43 8.45 -6.82
CA ARG A 143 -4.31 9.06 -8.14
C ARG A 143 -2.89 9.57 -8.38
N ALA A 144 -2.42 9.53 -9.62
CA ALA A 144 -1.31 10.32 -10.14
C ALA A 144 -1.82 11.49 -11.00
N ALA A 145 -0.93 12.43 -11.32
CA ALA A 145 -1.24 13.48 -12.27
C ALA A 145 -1.56 12.85 -13.65
N ASP A 146 -2.45 13.48 -14.40
CA ASP A 146 -2.83 13.03 -15.73
C ASP A 146 -1.71 13.35 -16.73
N ASP A 147 -1.05 12.32 -17.27
CA ASP A 147 0.08 12.44 -18.19
C ASP A 147 -0.27 13.22 -19.44
N ALA A 148 -1.55 13.26 -19.87
CA ALA A 148 -1.97 14.07 -21.01
C ALA A 148 -1.77 15.58 -20.79
N LEU A 149 -1.57 15.99 -19.53
CA LEU A 149 -1.23 17.35 -19.14
C LEU A 149 0.28 17.61 -19.12
N TYR A 150 1.13 16.60 -19.36
CA TYR A 150 2.58 16.68 -19.26
C TYR A 150 3.26 16.30 -20.58
N PRO A 151 4.44 16.88 -20.90
CA PRO A 151 5.16 16.54 -22.13
C PRO A 151 5.86 15.17 -22.07
N ASP A 152 6.07 14.64 -20.86
CA ASP A 152 6.76 13.38 -20.59
C ASP A 152 5.81 12.42 -19.87
N TYR A 153 5.79 11.15 -20.29
CA TYR A 153 4.99 10.12 -19.66
C TYR A 153 5.59 9.64 -18.34
N THR A 154 4.77 9.53 -17.31
CA THR A 154 5.22 9.25 -15.95
C THR A 154 4.94 7.82 -15.54
N ARG A 155 5.70 7.32 -14.56
CA ARG A 155 5.69 5.91 -14.13
C ARG A 155 5.70 5.85 -12.61
N ASP A 156 4.62 6.34 -12.01
CA ASP A 156 4.53 6.43 -10.56
C ASP A 156 4.32 5.05 -9.94
N ARG A 157 4.87 4.82 -8.74
CA ARG A 157 4.70 3.56 -8.01
C ARG A 157 4.49 3.82 -6.53
N LEU A 158 3.55 3.08 -5.95
CA LEU A 158 3.21 3.18 -4.53
C LEU A 158 3.18 1.79 -3.91
N GLN A 159 3.95 1.60 -2.85
CA GLN A 159 3.83 0.40 -2.03
C GLN A 159 3.01 0.70 -0.78
N VAL A 160 2.09 -0.21 -0.45
CA VAL A 160 1.45 -0.27 0.87
C VAL A 160 2.14 -1.37 1.65
N ARG A 161 2.71 -1.04 2.80
CA ARG A 161 3.48 -1.96 3.64
C ARG A 161 2.96 -1.97 5.06
N ALA A 162 3.23 -3.03 5.81
CA ALA A 162 2.85 -3.13 7.21
C ALA A 162 4.00 -3.54 8.11
N ASN A 163 3.98 -2.97 9.32
CA ASN A 163 4.71 -3.42 10.48
C ASN A 163 3.69 -4.07 11.44
N PHE A 164 3.77 -5.39 11.62
CA PHE A 164 2.92 -6.14 12.54
C PHE A 164 3.60 -6.50 13.86
N THR A 165 4.87 -6.15 14.03
CA THR A 165 5.73 -6.72 15.08
C THR A 165 5.90 -5.80 16.28
N ASP A 166 6.55 -4.65 16.08
CA ASP A 166 7.04 -3.80 17.19
C ASP A 166 6.30 -2.45 17.28
N GLY A 167 5.44 -2.17 16.30
CA GLY A 167 4.67 -0.92 16.20
C GLY A 167 5.50 0.34 16.03
N THR A 168 6.80 0.23 15.78
CA THR A 168 7.68 1.36 15.51
C THR A 168 7.42 1.94 14.12
N ALA A 169 7.78 3.20 13.91
CA ALA A 169 7.82 3.84 12.59
C ALA A 169 9.19 3.67 11.91
N ASN A 170 9.97 2.63 12.28
CA ASN A 170 11.30 2.43 11.75
C ASN A 170 11.24 1.89 10.32
N VAL A 171 11.61 2.71 9.34
CA VAL A 171 11.75 2.34 7.92
C VAL A 171 13.23 2.21 7.49
N GLY A 172 14.15 2.19 8.45
CA GLY A 172 15.59 2.20 8.23
C GLY A 172 16.17 3.58 7.90
N GLY A 173 17.32 3.58 7.21
CA GLY A 173 18.16 4.77 6.98
C GLY A 173 18.60 5.01 5.55
N SER A 174 18.07 4.30 4.56
CA SER A 174 18.42 4.52 3.14
C SER A 174 17.20 4.45 2.22
N ALA A 175 17.36 4.93 0.98
CA ALA A 175 16.31 4.86 -0.03
C ALA A 175 15.85 3.43 -0.35
N ALA A 176 16.64 2.40 -0.03
CA ALA A 176 16.28 1.00 -0.22
C ALA A 176 15.67 0.34 1.03
N SER A 177 15.97 0.84 2.23
CA SER A 177 15.56 0.19 3.48
C SER A 177 14.04 0.24 3.71
N VAL A 178 13.54 -0.76 4.43
CA VAL A 178 12.12 -0.84 4.84
C VAL A 178 11.93 -0.96 6.34
N GLY A 179 13.01 -1.14 7.11
CA GLY A 179 12.98 -1.32 8.56
C GLY A 179 11.98 -2.41 8.98
N SER A 180 11.08 -2.08 9.90
CA SER A 180 10.05 -2.99 10.42
C SER A 180 8.85 -3.16 9.47
N PHE A 181 8.77 -2.44 8.35
CA PHE A 181 7.68 -2.54 7.35
C PHE A 181 7.95 -3.64 6.31
N THR A 182 8.18 -4.85 6.79
CA THR A 182 8.63 -6.00 5.96
C THR A 182 7.49 -6.66 5.18
N THR A 183 6.24 -6.55 5.63
CA THR A 183 5.09 -7.09 4.90
C THR A 183 4.65 -6.12 3.81
N VAL A 184 4.55 -6.59 2.56
CA VAL A 184 3.92 -5.84 1.46
C VAL A 184 2.44 -6.21 1.41
N LEU A 185 1.58 -5.21 1.56
CA LEU A 185 0.13 -5.35 1.46
C LEU A 185 -0.37 -5.10 0.03
N ALA A 186 0.25 -4.15 -0.68
CA ALA A 186 0.00 -3.89 -2.10
C ALA A 186 1.23 -3.22 -2.75
N ASP A 187 1.35 -3.37 -4.07
CA ASP A 187 2.38 -2.74 -4.90
C ASP A 187 1.73 -2.22 -6.19
N ILE A 188 1.30 -0.96 -6.16
CA ILE A 188 0.59 -0.33 -7.26
C ILE A 188 1.62 0.12 -8.31
N ASN A 189 1.43 -0.35 -9.54
CA ASN A 189 2.36 -0.17 -10.66
C ASN A 189 3.77 -0.74 -10.40
N GLN A 190 3.85 -1.97 -9.89
CA GLN A 190 5.11 -2.65 -9.55
C GLN A 190 6.15 -2.66 -10.68
N ASN A 191 5.69 -2.73 -11.93
CA ASN A 191 6.54 -2.85 -13.13
C ASN A 191 6.89 -1.50 -13.77
N TYR A 192 6.50 -0.37 -13.16
CA TYR A 192 6.72 0.97 -13.73
C TYR A 192 6.16 1.10 -15.17
N ILE A 193 4.95 0.61 -15.38
CA ILE A 193 4.19 0.86 -16.61
C ILE A 193 3.85 2.34 -16.64
N GLU A 194 3.86 2.95 -17.83
CA GLU A 194 3.46 4.35 -17.99
C GLU A 194 2.02 4.55 -17.51
N ASN A 195 1.77 5.64 -16.79
CA ASN A 195 0.49 5.86 -16.12
C ASN A 195 -0.67 5.86 -17.13
N PHE A 196 -0.52 6.60 -18.23
CA PHE A 196 -1.48 6.63 -19.35
C PHE A 196 -1.72 5.27 -20.01
N ASN A 197 -0.80 4.32 -19.87
CA ASN A 197 -0.89 2.98 -20.43
C ASN A 197 -1.32 1.93 -19.39
N GLY A 198 -2.15 2.34 -18.43
CA GLY A 198 -2.69 1.46 -17.40
C GLY A 198 -1.71 1.13 -16.27
N GLY A 199 -0.68 1.96 -16.07
CA GLY A 199 0.24 1.88 -14.93
C GLY A 199 -0.41 2.38 -13.65
N PHE A 200 0.03 3.53 -13.14
CA PHE A 200 -0.59 4.16 -11.97
C PHE A 200 -1.91 4.85 -12.36
N PRO A 201 -2.97 4.82 -11.52
CA PRO A 201 -4.24 5.45 -11.88
C PRO A 201 -4.15 6.97 -12.04
N GLU A 202 -4.63 7.52 -13.15
CA GLU A 202 -4.63 8.98 -13.43
C GLU A 202 -5.94 9.68 -13.05
N VAL A 203 -6.93 8.89 -12.61
CA VAL A 203 -8.18 9.34 -11.99
C VAL A 203 -8.30 8.71 -10.60
N TRP A 204 -8.99 9.40 -9.70
CA TRP A 204 -9.20 8.92 -8.33
C TRP A 204 -9.82 7.53 -8.33
N THR A 205 -9.01 6.56 -7.92
CA THR A 205 -9.36 5.14 -7.97
C THR A 205 -9.37 4.57 -6.56
N ARG A 206 -10.48 3.93 -6.22
CA ARG A 206 -10.66 3.27 -4.92
C ARG A 206 -9.82 2.00 -4.86
N VAL A 207 -8.96 1.89 -3.86
CA VAL A 207 -8.20 0.69 -3.53
C VAL A 207 -8.77 0.08 -2.23
N SER A 208 -8.86 -1.24 -2.18
CA SER A 208 -9.36 -2.00 -1.02
C SER A 208 -8.45 -3.20 -0.78
N ILE A 209 -7.76 -3.22 0.35
CA ILE A 209 -6.76 -4.21 0.73
C ILE A 209 -7.26 -4.96 1.95
N ALA A 210 -7.29 -6.29 1.88
CA ALA A 210 -7.51 -7.12 3.06
C ALA A 210 -6.20 -7.31 3.82
N ILE A 211 -6.21 -7.02 5.12
CA ILE A 211 -5.09 -7.20 6.03
C ILE A 211 -5.03 -8.68 6.40
N ASN A 212 -3.97 -9.36 5.99
CA ASN A 212 -3.76 -10.79 6.23
C ASN A 212 -2.30 -11.04 6.60
N ASN A 213 -2.00 -12.29 6.96
CA ASN A 213 -0.65 -12.74 7.32
C ASN A 213 -0.05 -12.01 8.53
N ILE A 214 -0.90 -11.49 9.43
CA ILE A 214 -0.45 -11.03 10.74
C ILE A 214 0.01 -12.26 11.54
N PRO A 215 1.24 -12.26 12.11
CA PRO A 215 1.68 -13.33 13.01
C PRO A 215 0.67 -13.55 14.15
N ASN A 216 0.29 -14.80 14.41
CA ASN A 216 -0.76 -15.17 15.37
C ASN A 216 -2.16 -14.60 15.06
N GLY A 217 -2.34 -13.99 13.89
CA GLY A 217 -3.61 -13.46 13.40
C GLY A 217 -4.02 -12.10 13.95
N VAL A 218 -3.30 -11.54 14.92
CA VAL A 218 -3.60 -10.24 15.57
C VAL A 218 -2.35 -9.51 16.04
N THR A 219 -2.43 -8.18 16.11
CA THR A 219 -1.42 -7.31 16.73
C THR A 219 -2.11 -6.11 17.39
N SER A 220 -1.56 -5.61 18.48
CA SER A 220 -2.11 -4.46 19.23
C SER A 220 -1.51 -3.11 18.81
N THR A 221 -0.37 -3.14 18.12
CA THR A 221 0.44 -1.95 17.81
C THR A 221 0.80 -1.88 16.33
N GLY A 222 0.06 -2.56 15.46
CA GLY A 222 0.32 -2.59 14.03
C GLY A 222 0.37 -1.20 13.40
N ARG A 223 1.15 -1.06 12.33
CA ARG A 223 1.15 0.12 11.47
C ARG A 223 1.08 -0.32 10.01
N PHE A 224 0.38 0.45 9.19
CA PHE A 224 0.55 0.40 7.74
C PHE A 224 1.26 1.68 7.27
N ALA A 225 1.85 1.65 6.09
CA ALA A 225 2.51 2.79 5.51
C ALA A 225 2.38 2.80 4.00
N PHE A 226 2.28 4.01 3.45
CA PHE A 226 2.39 4.28 2.03
C PHE A 226 3.81 4.74 1.72
N ARG A 227 4.48 4.05 0.81
CA ARG A 227 5.80 4.41 0.32
C ARG A 227 5.69 4.78 -1.16
N TYR A 228 5.79 6.07 -1.45
CA TYR A 228 6.01 6.53 -2.81
C TYR A 228 7.44 6.17 -3.20
N LEU A 229 7.58 5.39 -4.28
CA LEU A 229 8.82 4.73 -4.66
C LEU A 229 9.13 5.03 -6.12
N GLY A 230 10.38 5.40 -6.40
CA GLY A 230 10.86 5.60 -7.76
C GLY A 230 12.34 5.25 -7.85
N SER A 231 12.70 4.35 -8.77
CA SER A 231 14.10 4.01 -9.05
C SER A 231 14.64 4.90 -10.17
N ASN A 232 15.79 5.56 -9.95
CA ASN A 232 16.37 6.53 -10.89
C ASN A 232 15.33 7.55 -11.42
N ALA A 233 14.52 8.04 -10.49
CA ALA A 233 13.45 9.01 -10.69
C ALA A 233 13.98 10.43 -10.45
N GLY A 234 13.06 11.39 -10.28
CA GLY A 234 13.39 12.81 -10.09
C GLY A 234 13.16 13.62 -11.36
N LEU A 235 13.56 14.89 -11.32
CA LEU A 235 13.20 15.85 -12.37
C LEU A 235 13.85 15.54 -13.73
N GLN A 236 15.00 14.86 -13.72
CA GLN A 236 15.83 14.55 -14.89
C GLN A 236 16.13 13.04 -14.99
N GLY A 237 15.47 12.20 -14.18
CA GLY A 237 15.66 10.75 -14.19
C GLY A 237 14.86 10.08 -15.30
N PRO A 238 15.32 8.94 -15.86
CA PRO A 238 14.57 8.19 -16.88
C PRO A 238 13.25 7.60 -16.37
N ASN A 239 13.07 7.52 -15.06
CA ASN A 239 11.81 7.13 -14.43
C ASN A 239 11.06 8.38 -13.98
N TYR A 240 10.36 9.04 -14.92
CA TYR A 240 9.69 10.31 -14.66
C TYR A 240 8.62 10.16 -13.58
N ALA A 241 8.90 10.72 -12.41
CA ALA A 241 7.98 10.80 -11.29
C ALA A 241 7.07 12.03 -11.46
N SER A 242 5.79 11.86 -11.17
CA SER A 242 4.82 12.95 -11.20
C SER A 242 4.49 13.45 -9.78
N VAL A 243 3.21 13.73 -9.54
CA VAL A 243 2.58 13.94 -8.24
C VAL A 243 1.63 12.77 -8.02
N VAL A 244 1.70 12.09 -6.88
CA VAL A 244 0.71 11.11 -6.44
C VAL A 244 -0.06 11.63 -5.23
N GLY A 245 -1.32 11.23 -5.11
CA GLY A 245 -2.24 11.66 -4.06
C GLY A 245 -2.95 10.48 -3.43
N ILE A 246 -3.24 10.61 -2.13
CA ILE A 246 -4.11 9.71 -1.36
C ILE A 246 -5.20 10.55 -0.70
N ASP A 247 -6.41 10.04 -0.70
CA ASP A 247 -7.57 10.68 -0.09
C ASP A 247 -8.55 9.63 0.49
N GLU A 248 -9.44 10.06 1.38
CA GLU A 248 -10.53 9.27 1.98
C GLU A 248 -10.07 7.88 2.46
N LEU A 249 -9.10 7.87 3.37
CA LEU A 249 -8.55 6.64 3.93
C LEU A 249 -9.41 6.11 5.06
N ILE A 250 -9.75 4.84 4.99
CA ILE A 250 -10.50 4.11 6.02
C ILE A 250 -9.78 2.80 6.33
N PHE A 251 -9.38 2.61 7.58
CA PHE A 251 -9.09 1.29 8.12
C PHE A 251 -10.29 0.83 8.95
N LYS A 252 -10.79 -0.38 8.66
CA LYS A 252 -11.94 -0.96 9.35
C LYS A 252 -11.69 -2.38 9.83
N HIS A 253 -12.24 -2.72 10.99
CA HIS A 253 -12.17 -4.09 11.47
C HIS A 253 -13.17 -5.02 10.78
N LYS A 254 -12.78 -6.29 10.60
CA LYS A 254 -13.71 -7.32 10.13
C LYS A 254 -14.88 -7.51 11.10
N GLY A 255 -16.10 -7.48 10.56
CA GLY A 255 -17.33 -7.76 11.31
C GLY A 255 -17.99 -6.54 11.93
N GLN A 256 -17.55 -5.33 11.53
CA GLN A 256 -18.24 -4.06 11.74
C GLN A 256 -18.81 -3.54 10.42
#